data_AF-A0A377A4Z0-F1
#
_entry.id   AF-A0A377A4Z0-F1
#
_cell.length_a   1.000
_cell.length_b   1.000
_cell.length_c   1.000
_cell.angle_alpha   90.00
_cell.angle_beta   90.00
_cell.angle_gamma   90.00
#
_symmetry.space_group_name_H-M   'P 1'
#
loop_
_entity.id
_entity.type
_entity.pdbx_description
1 polymer ?
#
loop_
_entity_poly.entity_id
_entity_poly.type
_entity_poly.pdbx_seq_one_letter_code
_entity_poly.pdbx_strand_id
1 'polypeptide(L)'
;MALIKCPECQKEVIDSVLSCPACGKQLKKLKRSFFGELIKYFFILFNIFIIYTICVGLREVGEIINNATSDAEKPVQLLVRA
;
A
#
# COMPACT_ATOMS: atom_id res chain seq x y z
N MET A 1 -0.66 1.96 39.07
CA MET A 1 0.35 0.89 38.96
C MET A 1 -0.18 -0.28 39.77
N ALA A 2 -0.55 -1.38 39.13
CA ALA A 2 -0.98 -2.59 39.83
C ALA A 2 0.17 -3.60 39.81
N LEU A 3 0.49 -4.15 40.97
CA LEU A 3 1.40 -5.28 41.11
C LEU A 3 0.57 -6.54 40.83
N ILE A 4 0.90 -7.25 39.76
CA ILE A 4 0.32 -8.56 39.44
C ILE A 4 1.29 -9.64 39.86
N LYS A 5 0.77 -10.79 40.29
CA LYS A 5 1.61 -11.98 40.52
C LYS A 5 1.90 -12.66 39.20
N CYS A 6 3.17 -12.93 38.93
CA CYS A 6 3.54 -13.71 37.76
C CYS A 6 2.96 -15.13 37.87
N PRO A 7 2.27 -15.66 36.85
CA PRO A 7 1.62 -16.98 36.91
C PRO A 7 2.59 -18.16 37.00
N GLU A 8 3.90 -17.96 36.83
CA GLU A 8 4.90 -19.04 36.95
C GLU A 8 5.80 -18.95 38.16
N CYS A 9 6.37 -17.77 38.44
CA CYS A 9 7.27 -17.61 39.58
C CYS A 9 6.59 -17.02 40.82
N GLN A 10 5.30 -16.66 40.73
CA GLN A 10 4.50 -16.04 41.79
C GLN A 10 5.08 -14.76 42.40
N LYS A 11 6.18 -14.23 41.84
CA LYS A 11 6.76 -12.96 42.24
C LYS A 11 5.87 -11.80 41.80
N GLU A 12 5.83 -10.79 42.64
CA GLU A 12 5.12 -9.54 42.39
C GLU A 12 5.87 -8.75 41.31
N VAL A 13 5.17 -8.46 40.21
CA VAL A 13 5.70 -7.73 39.06
C VAL A 13 4.72 -6.65 38.64
N ILE A 14 5.24 -5.60 38.01
CA ILE A 14 4.43 -4.47 37.57
C ILE A 14 3.62 -4.88 36.34
N ASP A 15 2.33 -4.58 36.26
CA ASP A 15 1.46 -4.94 35.12
C ASP A 15 1.87 -4.31 33.75
N SER A 16 2.84 -3.40 33.77
CA SER A 16 3.37 -2.73 32.58
C SER A 16 4.55 -3.44 31.91
N VAL A 17 5.14 -4.48 32.52
CA VAL A 17 6.29 -5.18 31.90
C VAL A 17 5.86 -6.18 30.83
N LEU A 18 6.58 -6.17 29.70
CA LEU A 18 6.39 -7.10 28.57
C LEU A 18 6.78 -8.54 28.93
N SER A 19 7.83 -8.69 29.74
CA SER A 19 8.38 -9.95 30.22
C SER A 19 8.66 -9.88 31.72
N CYS A 20 8.48 -11.01 32.42
CA CYS A 20 8.78 -11.11 33.84
C CYS A 20 10.31 -11.04 34.05
N PRO A 21 10.84 -10.11 34.88
CA PRO A 21 12.28 -9.99 35.12
C PRO A 21 12.86 -11.16 35.93
N ALA A 22 12.04 -11.96 36.59
CA ALA A 22 12.50 -13.06 37.44
C ALA A 22 12.57 -14.42 36.74
N CYS A 23 11.61 -14.74 35.87
CA CYS A 23 11.57 -16.01 35.14
C CYS A 23 11.70 -15.86 33.62
N GLY A 24 11.69 -14.64 33.08
CA GLY A 24 11.81 -14.39 31.65
C GLY A 24 10.53 -14.63 30.83
N LYS A 25 9.42 -15.06 31.46
CA LYS A 25 8.17 -15.34 30.75
C LYS A 25 7.55 -14.07 30.16
N GLN A 26 7.16 -14.12 28.88
CA GLN A 26 6.42 -13.03 28.24
C GLN A 26 4.99 -12.96 28.80
N LEU A 27 4.66 -11.86 29.51
CA LEU A 27 3.35 -11.65 30.14
C LEU A 27 2.37 -10.97 29.18
N LYS A 28 2.89 -10.12 28.30
CA LYS A 28 2.12 -9.47 27.23
C LYS A 28 2.68 -9.94 25.88
N LYS A 29 1.84 -10.56 25.07
CA LYS A 29 2.15 -10.71 23.64
C LYS A 29 2.24 -9.30 23.06
N LEU A 30 3.37 -8.93 22.46
CA LEU A 30 3.45 -7.73 21.64
C LEU A 30 2.34 -7.85 20.59
N LYS A 31 1.39 -6.91 20.62
CA LYS A 31 0.35 -6.80 19.60
C LYS A 31 1.10 -6.59 18.28
N ARG A 32 1.12 -7.60 17.40
CA ARG A 32 1.67 -7.41 16.04
C ARG A 32 0.96 -6.20 15.45
N SER A 33 1.74 -5.20 15.02
CA SER A 33 1.19 -3.96 14.49
C SER A 33 0.36 -4.26 13.24
N PHE A 34 -0.93 -3.91 13.26
CA PHE A 34 -1.85 -4.01 12.12
C PHE A 34 -1.40 -3.17 10.90
N PHE A 35 -0.42 -2.28 11.12
CA PHE A 35 0.08 -1.38 10.10
C PHE A 35 0.70 -2.12 8.90
N GLY A 36 1.29 -3.29 9.13
CA GLY A 36 1.84 -4.12 8.05
C GLY A 36 0.79 -4.68 7.10
N GLU A 37 -0.38 -5.04 7.63
CA GLU A 37 -1.51 -5.54 6.83
C GLU A 37 -2.09 -4.41 5.98
N LEU A 38 -2.27 -3.22 6.58
CA LEU A 38 -2.83 -2.04 5.91
C LEU A 38 -1.96 -1.55 4.75
N ILE A 39 -0.65 -1.46 4.95
CA ILE A 39 0.30 -1.05 3.90
C ILE A 39 0.24 -1.99 2.71
N LYS A 40 0.16 -3.31 2.96
CA LYS A 40 0.08 -4.31 1.90
C LYS A 40 -1.17 -4.11 1.04
N TYR A 41 -2.34 -3.91 1.66
CA TYR A 41 -3.58 -3.65 0.94
C TYR A 41 -3.55 -2.34 0.16
N PHE A 42 -2.98 -1.28 0.72
CA PHE A 42 -2.83 0.00 0.03
C PHE A 42 -1.97 -0.12 -1.23
N PHE A 43 -0.83 -0.82 -1.15
CA PHE A 43 0.07 -0.99 -2.29
C PHE A 43 -0.58 -1.79 -3.43
N ILE A 44 -1.33 -2.84 -3.09
CA ILE A 44 -2.08 -3.65 -4.06
C ILE A 44 -3.16 -2.81 -4.74
N LEU A 45 -3.97 -2.06 -3.97
CA LEU A 45 -5.05 -1.24 -4.49
C LEU A 45 -4.52 -0.13 -5.41
N PHE A 46 -3.42 0.53 -5.02
CA PHE A 46 -2.79 1.57 -5.83
C PHE A 46 -2.28 1.02 -7.16
N ASN A 47 -1.62 -0.15 -7.17
CA ASN A 47 -1.17 -0.78 -8.41
C ASN A 47 -2.33 -1.16 -9.34
N ILE A 48 -3.42 -1.70 -8.79
CA ILE A 48 -4.63 -2.01 -9.57
C ILE A 48 -5.26 -0.73 -10.14
N PHE A 49 -5.30 0.35 -9.36
CA PHE A 49 -5.83 1.64 -9.80
C PHE A 49 -5.02 2.20 -10.98
N ILE A 50 -3.70 2.15 -10.93
CA ILE A 50 -2.84 2.56 -12.04
C ILE A 50 -3.12 1.73 -13.29
N ILE A 51 -3.20 0.41 -13.17
CA ILE A 51 -3.55 -0.47 -14.31
C ILE A 51 -4.93 -0.11 -14.88
N TYR A 52 -5.93 0.12 -14.02
CA TYR A 52 -7.26 0.54 -14.43
C TYR A 52 -7.25 1.86 -15.19
N THR A 53 -6.54 2.88 -14.68
CA THR A 53 -6.40 4.17 -15.36
C THR A 53 -5.69 4.05 -16.70
N ILE A 54 -4.71 3.17 -16.84
CA ILE A 54 -4.06 2.89 -18.13
C ILE A 54 -5.04 2.22 -19.09
N CYS A 55 -5.78 1.20 -18.65
CA CYS A 55 -6.76 0.52 -19.51
C CYS A 55 -7.88 1.44 -20.00
N VAL A 56 -8.35 2.37 -19.16
CA VAL A 56 -9.38 3.36 -19.51
C VAL A 56 -8.77 4.51 -20.33
N GLY A 57 -7.67 5.09 -19.85
CA GLY A 57 -6.99 6.22 -20.50
C GLY A 57 -6.39 5.87 -21.85
N LEU A 58 -5.96 4.63 -22.08
CA LEU A 58 -5.48 4.19 -23.40
C LEU A 58 -6.59 4.27 -24.47
N ARG A 59 -7.86 4.13 -24.10
CA ARG A 59 -8.99 4.31 -25.03
C ARG A 59 -9.14 5.76 -25.46
N GLU A 60 -8.93 6.69 -24.54
CA GLU A 60 -9.06 8.13 -24.78
C GLU A 60 -7.85 8.70 -25.52
N VAL A 61 -6.63 8.23 -25.20
CA VAL A 61 -5.38 8.66 -25.86
C VAL A 61 -5.35 8.27 -27.34
N GLY A 62 -5.95 7.13 -27.71
CA GLY A 62 -6.00 6.68 -29.11
C GLY A 62 -6.70 7.67 -30.04
N GLU A 63 -7.83 8.26 -29.62
CA GLU A 63 -8.54 9.26 -30.43
C GLU A 63 -7.75 10.57 -30.54
N ILE A 64 -7.10 11.00 -29.46
CA ILE A 64 -6.29 12.24 -29.46
C ILE A 64 -5.09 12.09 -30.41
N ILE A 65 -4.40 10.94 -30.39
CA ILE A 65 -3.27 10.67 -31.29
C ILE A 65 -3.74 10.58 -32.74
N ASN A 66 -4.81 9.83 -33.03
CA ASN A 66 -5.32 9.66 -34.39
C ASN A 66 -5.78 10.99 -35.02
N ASN A 67 -6.45 11.85 -34.25
CA ASN A 67 -6.84 13.18 -34.72
C ASN A 67 -5.60 14.08 -34.94
N ALA A 68 -4.66 14.10 -34.00
CA ALA A 68 -3.42 14.88 -34.13
C ALA A 68 -2.56 14.44 -35.33
N THR A 69 -2.48 13.13 -35.62
CA THR A 69 -1.79 12.59 -36.79
C THR A 69 -2.52 12.98 -38.09
N SER A 70 -3.86 12.90 -38.13
CA SER A 70 -4.65 13.27 -39.32
C SER A 70 -4.50 14.75 -39.68
N ASP A 71 -4.47 15.64 -38.69
CA ASP A 71 -4.33 17.08 -38.94
C ASP A 71 -2.91 17.49 -39.36
N ALA A 72 -1.89 16.75 -38.94
CA ALA A 72 -0.51 16.93 -39.41
C ALA A 72 -0.27 16.38 -40.82
N GLU A 73 -1.00 15.34 -41.24
CA GLU A 73 -0.83 14.70 -42.56
C GLU A 73 -1.53 15.47 -43.69
N LYS A 74 -2.65 16.15 -43.41
CA LYS A 74 -3.41 16.97 -44.39
C LYS A 74 -2.57 18.04 -45.11
N PRO A 75 -1.77 18.90 -44.44
CA PRO A 75 -0.96 19.91 -45.14
C PRO A 75 0.19 19.29 -45.95
N VAL A 76 0.77 18.19 -45.48
CA VAL A 76 1.86 17.48 -46.18
C VAL A 76 1.35 16.82 -47.45
N GLN A 77 0.16 16.21 -47.42
CA GLN A 77 -0.41 15.53 -48.58
C GLN A 77 -0.86 16.50 -49.70
N LEU A 78 -1.20 17.74 -49.35
CA LEU A 78 -1.49 18.82 -50.32
C LEU A 78 -0.22 19.30 -51.04
N LEU A 79 0.94 19.32 -50.38
CA LEU A 79 2.22 19.70 -51.01
C LEU A 79 2.78 18.61 -51.93
N VAL A 80 2.47 17.34 -51.68
CA VAL A 80 2.92 16.22 -52.53
C VAL A 80 2.07 16.08 -53.82
N ARG A 81 0.89 16.68 -53.87
CA ARG A 81 -0.03 16.63 -55.02
C ARG A 81 -0.07 17.92 -55.86
N ALA A 82 0.64 18.98 -55.46
CA ALA A 82 0.78 20.24 -56.19
C ALA A 82 2.07 20.26 -57.02
#